data_AF-A0A1F4DML8-F1
#
_entry.id   AF-A0A1F4DML8-F1
#
_cell.length_a   1.000
_cell.length_b   1.000
_cell.length_c   1.000
_cell.angle_alpha   90.00
_cell.angle_beta   90.00
_cell.angle_gamma   90.00
#
_symmetry.space_group_name_H-M   'P 1'
#
loop_
_entity.id
_entity.type
_entity.pdbx_description
1 polymer ?
#
loop_
_entity_poly.entity_id
_entity_poly.type
_entity_poly.pdbx_seq_one_letter_code
_entity_poly.pdbx_strand_id
1 'polypeptide(L)'
;MRHYEIVFIVHPDQSEQVPAMVERYRQMVTGKGGGIHRLEDWGRRQLTYPIQKVHKAHYVLMNIECDDETLAELEHAFKFNDAVLRHLIVKMSGPVTTPSPMMKEEKSKALSTAAEEPAKAVPATEAAT
;
A
#
# COMPACT_ATOMS: atom_id res chain seq x y z
N MET A 1 -14.23 13.86 15.35
CA MET A 1 -14.06 13.38 13.97
C MET A 1 -14.34 11.88 13.94
N ARG A 2 -14.49 11.27 12.76
CA ARG A 2 -14.78 9.83 12.65
C ARG A 2 -13.53 9.11 12.17
N HIS A 3 -13.37 7.85 12.57
CA HIS A 3 -12.26 7.01 12.13
C HIS A 3 -12.69 6.22 10.89
N TYR A 4 -11.81 6.20 9.90
CA TYR A 4 -11.99 5.44 8.67
C TYR A 4 -10.75 4.62 8.37
N GLU A 5 -10.98 3.43 7.84
CA GLU A 5 -9.95 2.60 7.21
C GLU A 5 -10.17 2.63 5.71
N ILE A 6 -9.11 3.01 4.99
CA ILE A 6 -9.13 3.14 3.54
C ILE A 6 -8.10 2.16 2.99
N VAL A 7 -8.57 1.27 2.14
CA VAL A 7 -7.72 0.40 1.32
C VAL A 7 -7.95 0.78 -0.13
N PHE A 8 -6.88 1.07 -0.85
CA PHE A 8 -6.97 1.29 -2.29
C PHE A 8 -5.87 0.56 -3.04
N ILE A 9 -6.18 0.21 -4.28
CA ILE A 9 -5.28 -0.48 -5.19
C ILE A 9 -4.97 0.41 -6.39
N VAL A 10 -3.69 0.48 -6.72
CA VAL A 10 -3.16 1.29 -7.82
C VAL A 10 -2.65 0.38 -8.94
N HIS A 11 -2.78 0.85 -10.18
CA HIS A 11 -2.23 0.19 -11.36
C HIS A 11 -0.72 -0.04 -11.18
N PRO A 12 -0.18 -1.22 -11.53
CA PRO A 12 1.21 -1.58 -11.27
C PRO A 12 2.22 -0.65 -11.96
N ASP A 13 1.86 -0.10 -13.13
CA ASP A 13 2.71 0.82 -13.89
C ASP A 13 2.90 2.17 -13.19
N GLN A 14 1.96 2.57 -12.33
CA GLN A 14 2.02 3.83 -11.57
C GLN A 14 2.54 3.62 -10.14
N SER A 15 3.09 2.44 -9.85
CA SER A 15 3.59 2.08 -8.52
C SER A 15 4.70 3.02 -8.02
N GLU A 16 5.46 3.69 -8.89
CA GLU A 16 6.49 4.66 -8.49
C GLU A 16 5.89 6.00 -8.02
N GLN A 17 4.66 6.31 -8.43
CA GLN A 17 3.96 7.54 -8.08
C GLN A 17 3.18 7.42 -6.75
N VAL A 18 3.03 6.19 -6.24
CA VAL A 18 2.27 5.89 -5.03
C VAL A 18 2.73 6.72 -3.82
N PRO A 19 4.04 6.87 -3.51
CA PRO A 19 4.47 7.67 -2.37
C PRO A 19 4.05 9.14 -2.47
N ALA A 20 4.10 9.72 -3.68
CA ALA A 20 3.68 11.10 -3.91
C ALA A 20 2.16 11.27 -3.81
N MET A 21 1.38 10.29 -4.29
CA MET A 21 -0.07 10.27 -4.13
C MET A 21 -0.47 10.19 -2.65
N VAL A 22 0.17 9.30 -1.91
CA VAL A 22 -0.04 9.12 -0.48
C VAL A 22 0.24 10.41 0.29
N GLU A 23 1.34 11.09 0.00
CA GLU A 23 1.68 12.35 0.65
C GLU A 23 0.66 13.46 0.32
N ARG A 24 0.15 13.52 -0.91
CA ARG A 24 -0.94 14.44 -1.28
C ARG A 24 -2.22 14.18 -0.47
N TYR A 25 -2.63 12.91 -0.35
CA TYR A 25 -3.81 12.55 0.45
C TYR A 25 -3.59 12.85 1.93
N ARG A 26 -2.37 12.62 2.43
CA ARG A 26 -2.00 12.99 3.79
C ARG A 26 -2.15 14.48 4.05
N GLN A 27 -1.63 15.32 3.15
CA GLN A 27 -1.73 16.77 3.26
C GLN A 27 -3.19 17.26 3.23
N MET A 28 -4.03 16.63 2.41
CA MET A 28 -5.47 16.92 2.37
C MET A 28 -6.14 16.64 3.72
N VAL A 29 -5.82 15.50 4.34
CA VAL A 29 -6.36 15.12 5.66
C VAL A 29 -5.83 16.05 6.76
N THR A 30 -4.52 16.26 6.82
CA THR A 30 -3.91 17.09 7.89
C THR A 30 -4.25 18.57 7.73
N GLY A 31 -4.42 19.06 6.50
CA GLY A 31 -4.77 20.44 6.21
C GLY A 31 -6.14 20.86 6.76
N LYS A 32 -7.05 19.90 6.93
CA LYS A 32 -8.38 20.10 7.54
C LYS A 32 -8.45 19.70 9.02
N GLY A 33 -7.30 19.46 9.65
CA GLY A 33 -7.20 19.09 11.06
C GLY A 33 -7.47 17.61 11.35
N GLY A 34 -7.51 16.76 10.31
CA GLY A 34 -7.61 15.32 10.45
C GLY A 34 -6.29 14.65 10.85
N GLY A 35 -6.37 13.48 11.46
CA GLY A 35 -5.23 12.69 11.91
C GLY A 35 -4.99 11.44 11.05
N ILE A 36 -3.73 10.99 10.96
CA ILE A 36 -3.39 9.70 10.36
C ILE A 36 -2.80 8.82 11.44
N HIS A 37 -3.46 7.69 11.70
CA HIS A 37 -3.11 6.76 12.77
C HIS A 37 -2.18 5.65 12.28
N ARG A 38 -2.39 5.20 11.04
CA ARG A 38 -1.66 4.08 10.44
C ARG A 38 -1.53 4.31 8.95
N LEU A 39 -0.34 4.05 8.43
CA LEU A 39 -0.04 4.09 7.01
C LEU A 39 0.83 2.90 6.66
N GLU A 40 0.33 2.04 5.78
CA GLU A 40 1.06 0.85 5.35
C GLU A 40 1.03 0.75 3.83
N ASP A 41 2.23 0.62 3.27
CA ASP A 41 2.43 0.21 1.89
C ASP A 41 2.65 -1.31 1.90
N TRP A 42 1.80 -2.06 1.19
CA TRP A 42 1.90 -3.52 1.04
C TRP A 42 2.55 -3.94 -0.28
N GLY A 43 3.06 -2.97 -1.04
CA GLY A 43 3.72 -3.18 -2.31
C GLY A 43 2.82 -3.81 -3.38
N ARG A 44 3.48 -4.42 -4.36
CA ARG A 44 2.81 -5.07 -5.50
C ARG A 44 2.42 -6.49 -5.16
N ARG A 45 1.12 -6.81 -5.27
CA ARG A 45 0.58 -8.14 -4.98
C ARG A 45 -0.23 -8.67 -6.15
N GLN A 46 -0.23 -10.00 -6.30
CA GLN A 46 -1.02 -10.70 -7.32
C GLN A 46 -2.50 -10.66 -6.93
N LEU A 47 -3.35 -10.23 -7.86
CA LEU A 47 -4.80 -10.26 -7.70
C LEU A 47 -5.33 -11.69 -7.89
N THR A 48 -6.35 -12.05 -7.11
CA THR A 48 -7.03 -13.35 -7.23
C THR A 48 -7.75 -13.49 -8.58
N TYR A 49 -8.25 -12.38 -9.12
CA TYR A 49 -8.90 -12.29 -10.43
C TYR A 49 -8.51 -10.98 -11.12
N PRO A 50 -8.50 -10.93 -12.46
CA PRO A 50 -8.11 -9.73 -13.18
C PRO A 50 -9.12 -8.60 -13.00
N ILE A 51 -8.63 -7.40 -12.71
CA ILE A 51 -9.42 -6.16 -12.68
C ILE A 51 -8.91 -5.30 -13.84
N GLN A 52 -9.80 -4.88 -14.76
CA GLN A 52 -9.40 -4.13 -15.96
C GLN A 52 -8.25 -4.77 -16.76
N LYS A 53 -8.22 -6.11 -16.83
CA LYS A 53 -7.15 -6.93 -17.48
C LYS A 53 -5.79 -6.89 -16.76
N VAL A 54 -5.73 -6.36 -15.55
CA VAL A 54 -4.53 -6.31 -14.72
C VAL A 54 -4.52 -7.47 -13.73
N HIS A 55 -3.37 -8.12 -13.57
CA HIS A 55 -3.19 -9.27 -12.68
C HIS A 55 -2.40 -8.96 -11.39
N LYS A 56 -1.72 -7.82 -11.33
CA LYS A 56 -0.96 -7.36 -10.16
C LYS A 56 -1.35 -5.93 -9.84
N ALA A 57 -1.53 -5.59 -8.59
CA ALA A 57 -1.82 -4.22 -8.18
C ALA A 57 -0.95 -3.83 -6.99
N HIS A 58 -0.70 -2.53 -6.85
CA HIS A 58 -0.01 -2.00 -5.69
C HIS A 58 -1.04 -1.64 -4.61
N TYR A 59 -0.88 -2.19 -3.40
CA TYR A 59 -1.84 -2.03 -2.31
C TYR A 59 -1.36 -1.03 -1.28
N VAL A 60 -2.26 -0.14 -0.88
CA VAL A 60 -2.00 0.82 0.21
C VAL A 60 -3.15 0.77 1.21
N LEU A 61 -2.79 0.78 2.49
CA LEU A 61 -3.70 0.90 3.62
C LEU A 61 -3.44 2.22 4.36
N MET A 62 -4.51 2.92 4.68
CA MET A 62 -4.46 4.14 5.47
C MET A 62 -5.60 4.16 6.50
N ASN A 63 -5.27 4.37 7.78
CA ASN A 63 -6.26 4.65 8.81
C ASN A 63 -6.20 6.13 9.14
N ILE A 64 -7.33 6.80 8.89
CA ILE A 64 -7.47 8.23 9.07
C ILE A 64 -8.55 8.56 10.08
N GLU A 65 -8.45 9.76 10.61
CA GLU A 65 -9.47 10.44 11.36
C GLU A 65 -9.79 11.73 10.63
N CYS A 66 -11.01 11.86 10.13
CA CYS A 66 -11.44 13.04 9.40
C CYS A 66 -12.92 13.36 9.63
N ASP A 67 -13.32 14.56 9.21
CA ASP A 67 -14.70 14.96 9.03
C ASP A 67 -15.30 14.36 7.74
N ASP A 68 -16.61 14.54 7.56
CA ASP A 68 -17.37 13.97 6.44
C ASP A 68 -17.08 14.69 5.11
N GLU A 69 -16.78 15.99 5.15
CA GLU A 69 -16.47 16.78 3.95
C GLU A 69 -15.12 16.36 3.36
N THR A 70 -14.10 16.21 4.22
CA THR A 70 -12.78 15.69 3.83
C THR A 70 -12.88 14.27 3.27
N LEU A 71 -13.77 13.43 3.82
CA LEU A 71 -14.00 12.09 3.29
C LEU A 71 -14.59 12.13 1.87
N ALA A 72 -15.58 12.99 1.64
CA ALA A 72 -16.20 13.14 0.33
C ALA A 72 -15.20 13.66 -0.72
N GLU A 73 -14.31 14.58 -0.33
CA GLU A 73 -13.23 15.04 -1.21
C GLU A 73 -12.21 13.95 -1.53
N LEU A 74 -11.84 13.12 -0.55
CA LEU A 74 -10.97 11.97 -0.78
C LEU A 74 -11.62 10.95 -1.72
N GLU A 75 -12.90 10.64 -1.52
CA GLU A 75 -13.65 9.73 -2.38
C GLU A 75 -13.72 10.26 -3.82
N HIS A 76 -13.95 11.56 -3.98
CA HIS A 76 -13.88 12.23 -5.26
C HIS A 76 -12.47 12.12 -5.86
N ALA A 77 -11.42 12.42 -5.10
CA ALA A 77 -10.05 12.32 -5.57
C ALA A 77 -9.66 10.89 -6.01
N PHE A 78 -10.18 9.85 -5.36
CA PHE A 78 -9.97 8.46 -5.80
C PHE A 78 -10.74 8.14 -7.07
N LYS A 79 -11.97 8.64 -7.21
CA LYS A 79 -12.82 8.39 -8.39
C LYS A 79 -12.27 9.02 -9.67
N PHE A 80 -11.68 10.21 -9.57
CA PHE A 80 -11.12 10.94 -10.71
C PHE A 80 -9.66 10.59 -11.03
N ASN A 81 -9.05 9.72 -10.23
CA ASN A 81 -7.70 9.27 -10.47
C ASN A 81 -7.69 7.92 -11.18
N ASP A 82 -7.37 7.94 -12.48
CA ASP A 82 -7.29 6.74 -13.32
C ASP A 82 -6.22 5.73 -12.83
N ALA A 83 -5.28 6.17 -11.99
CA ALA A 83 -4.31 5.31 -11.32
C ALA A 83 -4.98 4.28 -10.40
N VAL A 84 -6.08 4.68 -9.75
CA VAL A 84 -6.73 3.92 -8.68
C VAL A 84 -7.76 2.98 -9.29
N LEU A 85 -7.50 1.68 -9.24
CA LEU A 85 -8.39 0.67 -9.82
C LEU A 85 -9.64 0.45 -8.96
N ARG A 86 -9.47 0.48 -7.64
CA ARG A 86 -10.55 0.28 -6.66
C ARG A 86 -10.12 0.86 -5.32
N HIS A 87 -11.08 1.40 -4.59
CA HIS A 87 -10.92 1.80 -3.21
C HIS A 87 -12.07 1.21 -2.38
N LEU A 88 -11.82 1.01 -1.09
CA LEU A 88 -12.79 0.62 -0.09
C LEU A 88 -12.58 1.49 1.14
N ILE A 89 -13.66 2.12 1.58
CA ILE A 89 -13.68 2.96 2.77
C ILE A 89 -14.59 2.27 3.79
N VAL A 90 -14.06 2.01 4.99
CA VAL A 90 -14.79 1.38 6.08
C VAL A 90 -14.79 2.29 7.29
N LYS A 91 -15.97 2.54 7.86
CA LYS A 91 -16.09 3.28 9.12
C LYS A 91 -15.64 2.41 10.28
N MET A 92 -14.71 2.92 11.09
CA MET A 92 -14.18 2.26 12.27
C MET A 92 -14.75 2.87 13.55
N SER A 93 -14.85 2.06 14.61
CA SER A 93 -15.30 2.51 15.93
C SER A 93 -14.24 3.30 16.70
N GLY A 94 -12.95 3.13 16.37
CA GLY A 94 -11.83 3.78 17.03
C GLY A 94 -10.56 3.79 16.17
N PRO A 95 -9.47 4.41 16.68
CA PRO A 95 -8.20 4.46 15.98
C PRO A 95 -7.50 3.10 16.04
N VAL A 96 -7.23 2.51 14.87
CA VAL A 96 -6.47 1.27 14.76
C VAL A 96 -5.02 1.61 14.44
N THR A 97 -4.14 1.45 15.42
CA THR A 97 -2.69 1.74 15.31
C THR A 97 -1.83 0.48 15.21
N THR A 98 -2.42 -0.70 15.38
CA THR A 98 -1.69 -1.97 15.31
C THR A 98 -1.28 -2.32 13.88
N PRO A 99 -0.11 -2.93 13.65
CA PRO A 99 0.30 -3.32 12.31
C PRO A 99 -0.59 -4.44 11.77
N SER A 100 -0.97 -4.35 10.50
CA SER A 100 -1.85 -5.33 9.86
C SER A 100 -1.18 -6.72 9.73
N PRO A 101 -1.97 -7.81 9.66
CA PRO A 101 -1.44 -9.14 9.38
C PRO A 101 -0.68 -9.21 8.04
N MET A 102 -1.06 -8.41 7.05
CA MET A 102 -0.44 -8.43 5.73
C MET A 102 0.99 -7.87 5.76
N MET A 103 1.27 -6.85 6.58
CA MET A 103 2.65 -6.37 6.79
C MET A 103 3.49 -7.37 7.60
N LYS A 104 2.88 -8.17 8.48
CA LYS A 104 3.58 -9.25 9.20
C LYS A 104 3.98 -10.40 8.28
N GLU A 105 3.13 -10.74 7.31
CA GLU A 105 3.42 -11.74 6.28
C GLU A 105 4.52 -11.29 5.31
N GLU A 106 4.55 -10.03 4.89
CA GLU A 106 5.65 -9.53 4.05
C GLU A 106 6.99 -9.51 4.78
N LYS A 107 7.05 -9.08 6.05
CA LYS A 107 8.30 -9.18 6.82
C LYS A 107 8.80 -10.61 6.94
N SER A 108 7.90 -11.56 7.21
CA SER A 108 8.26 -12.98 7.31
C SER A 108 8.68 -13.59 5.97
N LYS A 109 8.05 -13.20 4.86
CA LYS A 109 8.51 -13.59 3.51
C LYS A 109 9.84 -12.95 3.13
N ALA A 110 10.01 -11.64 3.36
CA ALA A 110 11.26 -10.92 3.08
C ALA A 110 12.45 -11.49 3.87
N LEU A 111 12.23 -11.87 5.14
CA LEU A 111 13.22 -12.56 5.98
C LEU A 111 13.57 -13.95 5.44
N SER A 112 12.63 -14.67 4.82
CA SER A 112 12.91 -15.97 4.19
C SER A 112 13.68 -15.84 2.87
N THR A 113 13.38 -14.84 2.03
CA THR A 113 14.07 -14.63 0.74
C THR A 113 15.46 -14.02 0.90
N ALA A 114 15.69 -13.18 1.91
CA ALA A 114 17.01 -12.61 2.19
C ALA A 114 18.01 -13.64 2.75
N ALA A 115 17.54 -14.78 3.25
CA ALA A 115 18.39 -15.89 3.69
C ALA A 115 18.83 -16.82 2.55
N GLU A 116 18.28 -16.66 1.34
CA GLU A 116 18.51 -17.60 0.22
C GLU A 116 19.45 -17.07 -0.89
N GLU A 117 19.88 -15.79 -0.84
CA GLU A 117 20.97 -15.25 -1.68
C GLU A 117 22.12 -14.77 -0.79
N PRO A 118 23.09 -15.64 -0.45
CA PRO A 118 24.32 -15.66 -1.24
C PRO A 118 24.99 -17.07 -1.26
N ALA A 119 24.77 -17.88 -2.30
CA ALA A 119 25.52 -19.16 -2.44
C ALA A 119 25.78 -19.64 -3.87
N LYS A 120 25.59 -18.81 -4.91
CA LYS A 120 25.94 -19.18 -6.29
C LYS A 120 26.78 -18.11 -6.97
N ALA A 121 27.99 -17.88 -6.47
CA ALA A 121 29.04 -17.22 -7.25
C ALA A 121 30.44 -17.60 -6.73
N VAL A 122 30.82 -18.87 -6.91
CA VAL A 122 32.20 -19.29 -7.19
C VAL A 122 32.20 -20.75 -7.63
N PRO A 123 32.46 -21.09 -8.90
CA PRO A 123 33.14 -22.33 -9.20
C PRO A 123 34.64 -22.07 -9.13
N ALA A 124 35.30 -22.84 -8.26
CA ALA A 124 36.73 -22.92 -8.17
C ALA A 124 37.32 -23.73 -9.34
N THR A 125 38.56 -23.38 -9.67
CA THR A 125 39.66 -24.24 -10.18
C THR A 125 39.58 -24.84 -11.58
N GLU A 126 40.50 -24.40 -12.44
CA GLU A 126 41.33 -25.31 -13.23
C GLU A 126 42.80 -24.86 -13.15
N ALA A 127 43.58 -25.63 -12.41
CA ALA A 127 45.02 -25.70 -12.55
C ALA A 127 45.32 -26.97 -13.35
N ALA A 128 45.91 -26.87 -14.53
CA ALA A 128 46.81 -27.89 -15.12
C ALA A 128 47.29 -27.47 -16.52
N THR A 129 48.62 -27.47 -16.66
CA THR A 129 49.45 -27.48 -17.89
C THR A 129 49.90 -26.12 -18.42
#